data_AF-A0A563TZ23-F1
#
_entry.id   AF-A0A563TZ23-F1
#
_cell.length_a   1.000
_cell.length_b   1.000
_cell.length_c   1.000
_cell.angle_alpha   90.00
_cell.angle_beta   90.00
_cell.angle_gamma   90.00
#
_symmetry.space_group_name_H-M   'P 1'
#
loop_
_entity.id
_entity.type
_entity.pdbx_description
1 polymer ?
#
loop_
_entity_poly.entity_id
_entity_poly.type
_entity_poly.pdbx_seq_one_letter_code
_entity_poly.pdbx_strand_id
1 'polypeptide(L)'
;MSGNNIVLDTSLIINLFNGVEEVQDLLSGRSLFVSVISEIEVLSFSGLSVTDKDLLRDFLSKCHIVDIEPAIKELTIEIRAKTKMKLPDAIIAATAIYYDLPLFTMDKGFKRLDDLQAVILSL
;
A
#
# COMPACT_ATOMS: atom_id res chain seq x y z
N MET A 1 21.17 -0.62 5.44
CA MET A 1 20.47 0.60 5.87
C MET A 1 19.00 0.42 5.51
N SER A 2 18.21 -0.20 6.40
CA SER A 2 16.88 -0.75 6.09
C SER A 2 15.77 -0.23 7.01
N GLY A 3 16.00 0.89 7.71
CA GLY A 3 15.12 1.30 8.80
C GLY A 3 13.83 2.04 8.42
N ASN A 4 13.71 2.56 7.20
CA ASN A 4 12.67 3.54 6.85
C ASN A 4 11.89 3.23 5.56
N ASN A 5 12.07 2.06 4.96
CA ASN A 5 11.31 1.66 3.77
C ASN A 5 10.03 0.95 4.20
N ILE A 6 8.90 1.35 3.65
CA ILE A 6 7.60 0.77 3.98
C ILE A 6 6.78 0.58 2.72
N VAL A 7 5.90 -0.43 2.70
CA VAL A 7 4.84 -0.52 1.69
C VAL A 7 3.60 0.16 2.24
N LEU A 8 2.99 1.02 1.43
CA LEU A 8 1.74 1.68 1.74
C LEU A 8 0.56 0.89 1.19
N ASP A 9 -0.41 0.64 2.05
CA ASP A 9 -1.75 0.27 1.63
C ASP A 9 -2.51 1.48 1.07
N THR A 10 -3.43 1.21 0.15
CA THR A 10 -4.35 2.18 -0.45
C THR A 10 -5.08 3.00 0.61
N SER A 11 -5.47 2.36 1.72
CA SER A 11 -6.16 3.03 2.83
C SER A 11 -5.36 4.18 3.44
N LEU A 12 -4.02 4.08 3.52
CA LEU A 12 -3.20 5.15 4.07
C LEU A 12 -3.07 6.33 3.12
N ILE A 13 -2.97 6.06 1.81
CA ILE A 13 -2.92 7.12 0.81
C ILE A 13 -4.22 7.93 0.84
N ILE A 14 -5.36 7.25 0.93
CA ILE A 14 -6.67 7.93 1.04
C ILE A 14 -6.73 8.79 2.32
N ASN A 15 -6.33 8.26 3.47
CA ASN A 15 -6.39 9.00 4.73
C ASN A 15 -5.41 10.19 4.77
N LEU A 16 -4.22 10.05 4.18
CA LEU A 16 -3.29 11.16 4.00
C LEU A 16 -3.95 12.32 3.22
N PHE A 17 -4.63 12.00 2.13
CA PHE A 17 -5.31 13.01 1.29
C PHE A 17 -6.61 13.54 1.89
N ASN A 18 -7.19 12.83 2.86
CA ASN A 18 -8.28 13.34 3.69
C ASN A 18 -7.80 14.26 4.83
N GLY A 19 -6.49 14.48 4.98
CA GLY A 19 -5.92 15.39 5.96
C GLY A 19 -5.76 14.80 7.37
N VAL A 20 -5.62 13.47 7.50
CA VAL A 20 -5.32 12.84 8.79
C VAL A 20 -3.86 13.11 9.15
N GLU A 21 -3.62 14.07 10.06
CA GLU A 21 -2.28 14.55 10.44
C GLU A 21 -1.38 13.42 10.97
N GLU A 22 -1.93 12.47 11.71
CA GLU A 22 -1.18 11.35 12.26
C GLU A 22 -0.59 10.45 11.17
N VAL A 23 -1.26 10.35 10.01
CA VAL A 23 -0.72 9.62 8.85
C VAL A 23 0.44 10.41 8.24
N GLN A 24 0.34 11.74 8.14
CA GLN A 24 1.41 12.57 7.58
C GLN A 24 2.71 12.43 8.39
N ASP A 25 2.63 12.53 9.71
CA ASP A 25 3.79 12.36 10.60
C ASP A 25 4.37 10.94 10.53
N LEU A 26 3.49 9.94 10.41
CA LEU A 26 3.89 8.55 10.25
C LEU A 26 4.59 8.27 8.92
N LEU A 27 4.34 9.05 7.87
CA LEU A 27 4.96 8.85 6.56
C LEU A 27 6.19 9.75 6.35
N SER A 28 6.33 10.82 7.13
CA SER A 28 7.44 11.77 7.01
C SER A 28 8.81 11.09 7.16
N GLY A 29 9.74 11.44 6.28
CA GLY A 29 11.12 10.95 6.28
C GLY A 29 11.33 9.48 5.90
N ARG A 30 10.28 8.80 5.40
CA ARG A 30 10.33 7.39 4.98
C ARG A 30 10.37 7.26 3.46
N SER A 31 10.93 6.15 2.98
CA SER A 31 10.85 5.77 1.57
C SER A 31 9.60 4.93 1.36
N LEU A 32 8.70 5.44 0.53
CA LEU A 32 7.35 4.90 0.37
C LEU A 32 7.31 4.02 -0.88
N PHE A 33 6.97 2.74 -0.69
CA PHE A 33 6.71 1.80 -1.77
C PHE A 33 5.21 1.67 -1.94
N VAL A 34 4.73 1.76 -3.17
CA VAL A 34 3.30 1.71 -3.49
C VAL A 34 3.11 0.68 -4.59
N SER A 35 2.25 -0.30 -4.36
CA SER A 35 1.87 -1.23 -5.42
C SER A 35 1.16 -0.48 -6.55
N VAL A 36 1.42 -0.85 -7.80
CA VAL A 36 0.68 -0.34 -8.97
C VAL A 36 -0.84 -0.52 -8.80
N ILE A 37 -1.28 -1.52 -8.03
CA ILE A 37 -2.70 -1.69 -7.70
C ILE A 37 -3.22 -0.54 -6.84
N SER A 38 -2.48 -0.14 -5.81
CA SER A 38 -2.87 1.00 -4.98
C SER A 38 -2.89 2.30 -5.77
N GLU A 39 -1.91 2.52 -6.67
CA GLU A 39 -1.93 3.63 -7.62
C GLU A 39 -3.21 3.62 -8.48
N ILE A 40 -3.56 2.47 -9.06
CA ILE A 40 -4.78 2.31 -9.86
C ILE A 40 -6.02 2.62 -9.02
N GLU A 41 -6.12 2.08 -7.80
CA GLU A 41 -7.27 2.28 -6.92
C GLU A 41 -7.46 3.76 -6.56
N VAL A 42 -6.40 4.45 -6.12
CA VAL A 42 -6.53 5.87 -5.71
C VAL A 42 -6.86 6.76 -6.90
N LEU A 43 -6.22 6.58 -8.08
CA LEU A 43 -6.47 7.41 -9.26
C LEU A 43 -7.82 7.11 -9.94
N SER A 44 -8.39 5.93 -9.70
CA SER A 44 -9.69 5.51 -10.26
C SER A 44 -10.89 5.97 -9.43
N PHE A 45 -10.68 6.62 -8.28
CA PHE A 45 -11.78 7.12 -7.47
C PHE A 45 -12.59 8.18 -8.23
N SER A 46 -13.88 7.91 -8.44
CA SER A 46 -14.76 8.73 -9.29
C SER A 46 -15.07 10.11 -8.72
N GLY A 47 -14.89 10.30 -7.40
CA GLY A 47 -15.13 11.56 -6.70
C GLY A 47 -13.98 12.57 -6.78
N LEU A 48 -12.84 12.22 -7.40
CA LEU A 48 -11.69 13.12 -7.46
C LEU A 48 -11.94 14.29 -8.41
N SER A 49 -11.68 15.51 -7.93
CA SER A 49 -11.53 16.68 -8.79
C SER A 49 -10.25 16.58 -9.63
N VAL A 50 -10.11 17.46 -10.63
CA VAL A 50 -8.86 17.57 -11.42
C VAL A 50 -7.69 17.88 -10.49
N THR A 51 -7.87 18.83 -9.57
CA THR A 51 -6.86 19.20 -8.57
C THR A 51 -6.46 18.02 -7.70
N ASP A 52 -7.41 17.21 -7.23
CA ASP A 52 -7.10 16.05 -6.38
C ASP A 52 -6.27 15.01 -7.15
N LYS A 53 -6.59 14.78 -8.43
CA LYS A 53 -5.82 13.87 -9.29
C LYS A 53 -4.39 14.36 -9.50
N ASP A 54 -4.21 15.66 -9.70
CA ASP A 54 -2.88 16.23 -9.91
C ASP A 54 -2.04 16.13 -8.62
N LEU A 55 -2.63 16.43 -7.45
CA LEU A 55 -1.97 16.25 -6.15
C LEU A 55 -1.61 14.78 -5.88
N LEU A 56 -2.51 13.84 -6.20
CA LEU A 56 -2.24 12.40 -6.07
C LEU A 56 -1.09 11.97 -6.97
N ARG A 57 -1.05 12.40 -8.23
CA ARG A 57 0.06 12.10 -9.13
C ARG A 57 1.37 12.69 -8.65
N ASP A 58 1.35 13.92 -8.15
CA ASP A 58 2.55 14.57 -7.58
C ASP A 58 3.06 13.81 -6.36
N PHE A 59 2.19 13.28 -5.51
CA PHE A 59 2.57 12.41 -4.39
C PHE A 59 3.14 11.08 -4.87
N LEU A 60 2.44 10.38 -5.76
CA LEU A 60 2.85 9.08 -6.30
C LEU A 60 4.19 9.17 -7.04
N SER A 61 4.47 10.30 -7.71
CA SER A 61 5.76 10.56 -8.38
C SER A 61 6.97 10.56 -7.42
N LYS A 62 6.73 10.76 -6.12
CA LYS A 62 7.75 10.73 -5.05
C LYS A 62 7.85 9.35 -4.39
N CYS A 63 6.95 8.43 -4.72
CA CYS A 63 6.94 7.06 -4.22
C CYS A 63 7.69 6.12 -5.18
N HIS A 64 8.12 4.98 -4.68
CA HIS A 64 8.56 3.86 -5.49
C HIS A 64 7.33 3.04 -5.92
N ILE A 65 6.85 3.28 -7.14
CA ILE A 65 5.77 2.47 -7.72
C ILE A 65 6.31 1.09 -8.08
N VAL A 66 5.65 0.05 -7.58
CA VAL A 66 6.02 -1.36 -7.78
C VAL A 66 5.00 -2.02 -8.71
N ASP A 67 5.47 -2.40 -9.89
CA ASP A 67 4.71 -3.21 -10.84
C ASP A 67 4.55 -4.67 -10.37
N ILE A 68 3.60 -5.38 -10.99
CA ILE A 68 3.39 -6.81 -10.72
C ILE A 68 4.47 -7.63 -11.44
N GLU A 69 5.56 -7.90 -10.74
CA GLU A 69 6.60 -8.82 -11.20
C GLU A 69 6.14 -10.29 -11.13
N PRO A 70 6.77 -11.21 -11.90
CA PRO A 70 6.44 -12.63 -11.83
C PRO A 70 6.45 -13.20 -10.41
N ALA A 71 7.41 -12.80 -9.56
CA ALA A 71 7.48 -13.25 -8.17
C ALA A 71 6.30 -12.74 -7.32
N ILE A 72 5.94 -11.46 -7.45
CA ILE A 72 4.77 -10.88 -6.78
C ILE A 72 3.49 -11.59 -7.22
N LYS A 73 3.37 -11.91 -8.51
CA LYS A 73 2.24 -12.65 -9.07
C LYS A 73 2.14 -14.06 -8.47
N GLU A 74 3.23 -14.82 -8.37
CA GLU A 74 3.20 -16.15 -7.74
C GLU A 74 2.85 -16.06 -6.24
N LEU A 75 3.44 -15.11 -5.50
CA LEU A 75 3.08 -14.86 -4.09
C LEU A 75 1.59 -14.50 -3.95
N THR A 76 1.05 -13.68 -4.86
CA THR A 76 -0.38 -13.33 -4.89
C THR A 76 -1.24 -14.58 -5.05
N ILE A 77 -0.87 -15.48 -5.96
CA ILE A 77 -1.58 -16.75 -6.19
C ILE A 77 -1.58 -17.59 -4.91
N GLU A 78 -0.42 -17.74 -4.26
CA GLU A 78 -0.30 -18.51 -3.02
C GLU A 78 -1.14 -17.94 -1.87
N ILE A 79 -1.08 -16.62 -1.67
CA ILE A 79 -1.89 -15.91 -0.65
C ILE A 79 -3.37 -16.17 -0.89
N ARG A 80 -3.83 -16.06 -2.13
CA ARG A 80 -5.25 -16.27 -2.50
C ARG A 80 -5.67 -17.73 -2.44
N ALA A 81 -4.77 -18.67 -2.67
CA ALA A 81 -5.07 -20.09 -2.53
C ALA A 81 -5.28 -20.48 -1.05
N LYS A 82 -4.55 -19.83 -0.14
CA LYS A 82 -4.59 -20.10 1.31
C LYS A 82 -5.64 -19.28 2.06
N THR A 83 -6.10 -18.17 1.48
CA THR A 83 -6.98 -17.21 2.17
C THR A 83 -8.18 -16.77 1.32
N LYS A 84 -9.11 -16.03 1.92
CA LYS A 84 -10.23 -15.38 1.19
C LYS A 84 -9.94 -13.91 0.85
N MET A 85 -8.68 -13.50 0.85
CA MET A 85 -8.26 -12.12 0.59
C MET A 85 -8.67 -11.68 -0.83
N LYS A 86 -9.07 -10.42 -1.00
CA LYS A 86 -9.41 -9.89 -2.33
C LYS A 86 -8.15 -9.76 -3.18
N LEU A 87 -8.30 -9.68 -4.50
CA LEU A 87 -7.16 -9.67 -5.41
C LEU A 87 -6.27 -8.44 -5.18
N PRO A 88 -6.84 -7.22 -5.04
CA PRO A 88 -6.02 -6.04 -4.75
C PRO A 88 -5.19 -6.18 -3.46
N ASP A 89 -5.86 -6.48 -2.35
CA ASP A 89 -5.20 -6.69 -1.04
C ASP A 89 -4.10 -7.75 -1.11
N ALA A 90 -4.34 -8.86 -1.83
CA ALA A 90 -3.35 -9.93 -1.97
C ALA A 90 -2.11 -9.49 -2.76
N ILE A 91 -2.27 -8.62 -3.76
CA ILE A 91 -1.14 -8.07 -4.53
C ILE A 91 -0.32 -7.09 -3.66
N ILE A 92 -1.00 -6.26 -2.86
CA ILE A 92 -0.35 -5.34 -1.92
C ILE A 92 0.44 -6.13 -0.85
N ALA A 93 -0.17 -7.17 -0.27
CA ALA A 93 0.52 -8.07 0.66
C ALA A 93 1.72 -8.78 0.02
N ALA A 94 1.54 -9.33 -1.19
CA ALA A 94 2.61 -9.97 -1.95
C ALA A 94 3.77 -9.01 -2.24
N THR A 95 3.47 -7.74 -2.51
CA THR A 95 4.48 -6.68 -2.71
C THR A 95 5.32 -6.49 -1.45
N ALA A 96 4.68 -6.36 -0.29
CA ALA A 96 5.38 -6.23 0.99
C ALA A 96 6.23 -7.46 1.34
N ILE A 97 5.71 -8.67 1.12
CA ILE A 97 6.44 -9.92 1.35
C ILE A 97 7.64 -10.05 0.41
N TYR A 98 7.48 -9.73 -0.88
CA TYR A 98 8.54 -9.85 -1.88
C TYR A 98 9.76 -8.98 -1.56
N TYR A 99 9.54 -7.75 -1.10
CA TYR A 99 10.62 -6.84 -0.72
C TYR A 99 11.08 -6.98 0.74
N ASP A 100 10.46 -7.88 1.51
CA ASP A 100 10.67 -8.01 2.97
C ASP A 100 10.53 -6.65 3.69
N LEU A 101 9.47 -5.91 3.36
CA LEU A 101 9.16 -4.60 3.90
C LEU A 101 7.87 -4.64 4.72
N PRO A 102 7.77 -3.83 5.80
CA PRO A 102 6.53 -3.75 6.56
C PRO A 102 5.43 -3.07 5.75
N LEU A 103 4.23 -3.67 5.78
CA LEU A 103 3.01 -3.09 5.22
C LEU A 103 2.33 -2.22 6.27
N PHE A 104 2.16 -0.94 5.96
CA PHE A 104 1.44 0.00 6.79
C PHE A 104 0.01 0.12 6.27
N THR A 105 -0.98 -0.17 7.14
CA THR A 105 -2.39 -0.28 6.75
C THR A 105 -3.31 0.04 7.93
N MET A 106 -4.53 0.49 7.63
CA MET A 106 -5.63 0.57 8.60
C MET A 106 -6.58 -0.64 8.52
N ASP A 107 -6.37 -1.57 7.59
CA ASP A 107 -7.19 -2.77 7.46
C ASP A 107 -6.63 -3.93 8.31
N LYS A 108 -7.43 -4.32 9.31
CA LYS A 108 -7.13 -5.46 10.19
C LYS A 108 -7.09 -6.81 9.45
N GLY A 109 -7.62 -6.88 8.23
CA GLY A 109 -7.63 -8.07 7.38
C GLY A 109 -6.24 -8.64 7.10
N PHE A 110 -5.21 -7.79 7.05
CA PHE A 110 -3.82 -8.19 6.80
C PHE A 110 -3.17 -8.98 7.94
N LYS A 111 -3.70 -8.91 9.17
CA LYS A 111 -3.18 -9.70 10.32
C LYS A 111 -3.31 -11.21 10.14
N ARG A 112 -4.04 -11.68 9.13
CA ARG A 112 -4.28 -13.10 8.88
C ARG A 112 -3.13 -13.77 8.10
N LEU A 113 -2.12 -13.02 7.68
CA LEU A 113 -0.96 -13.51 6.95
C LEU A 113 0.23 -13.56 7.90
N ASP A 114 0.65 -14.78 8.28
CA ASP A 114 1.75 -14.97 9.22
C ASP A 114 3.10 -14.50 8.65
N ASP A 115 3.27 -14.61 7.32
CA ASP A 115 4.50 -14.22 6.61
C ASP A 115 4.58 -12.71 6.31
N LEU A 116 3.56 -11.93 6.68
CA LEU A 116 3.48 -10.50 6.41
C LEU A 116 3.78 -9.67 7.66
N GLN A 117 4.78 -8.79 7.56
CA GLN A 117 5.05 -7.77 8.58
C GLN A 117 4.02 -6.62 8.48
N ALA A 118 2.80 -6.84 8.98
CA ALA A 118 1.73 -5.83 8.93
C ALA A 118 1.73 -4.93 10.18
N VAL A 119 1.93 -3.62 9.98
CA VAL A 119 1.74 -2.58 10.99
C VAL A 119 0.32 -2.03 10.85
N ILE A 120 -0.57 -2.50 11.73
CA ILE A 120 -1.97 -2.07 11.73
C ILE A 120 -2.14 -0.83 12.58
N LEU A 121 -2.61 0.24 11.96
CA LEU A 121 -2.88 1.52 12.61
C LEU A 121 -4.33 1.58 13.08
N SER A 122 -4.53 2.12 14.28
CA SER A 122 -5.85 2.47 14.83
C SER A 122 -5.87 3.97 15.10
N LEU A 123 -5.91 4.73 14.01
CA LEU A 123 -6.10 6.18 14.03
C LEU A 123 -7.59 6.47 13.86
#